data_AF-A0A7J7VPE7-F1
#
_entry.id   AF-A0A7J7VPE7-F1
#
_cell.length_a   1.000
_cell.length_b   1.000
_cell.length_c   1.000
_cell.angle_alpha   90.00
_cell.angle_beta   90.00
_cell.angle_gamma   90.00
#
_symmetry.space_group_name_H-M   'P 1'
#
loop_
_entity.id
_entity.type
_entity.pdbx_description
1 polymer ?
#
loop_
_entity_poly.entity_id
_entity_poly.type
_entity_poly.pdbx_seq_one_letter_code
_entity_poly.pdbx_strand_id
1 'polypeptide(L)'
;MTEQTYCDRLVQDTPFLMGPGRLSEQQVDRIILQLNRYYPQILSNKDAEKFRNPKASLRVRLCDLLGHLQRSTERDCQEFYRALYIHAQPLHSRLPSRHTLHPKVLPGARRVLGFSPLIIDRHVSRFLLAFLTDDLGGL
;
A
#
# COMPACT_ATOMS: atom_id res chain seq x y z
N MET A 1 15.81 5.86 -12.57
CA MET A 1 15.01 5.34 -11.45
C MET A 1 13.61 5.89 -11.65
N THR A 2 12.62 5.07 -11.99
CA THR A 2 11.24 5.55 -12.18
C THR A 2 10.58 5.64 -10.81
N GLU A 3 10.31 6.87 -10.36
CA GLU A 3 9.46 7.14 -9.19
C GLU A 3 8.13 6.40 -9.37
N GLN A 4 7.74 5.55 -8.42
CA GLN A 4 6.49 4.78 -8.52
C GLN A 4 5.31 5.72 -8.25
N THR A 5 4.35 5.77 -9.18
CA THR A 5 3.25 6.72 -9.08
C THR A 5 2.27 6.33 -7.97
N TYR A 6 1.35 7.23 -7.58
CA TYR A 6 0.33 6.89 -6.59
C TYR A 6 -0.65 5.86 -7.14
N CYS A 7 -0.99 5.94 -8.43
CA CYS A 7 -1.88 4.95 -9.03
C CYS A 7 -1.23 3.58 -9.18
N ASP A 8 0.08 3.50 -9.50
CA ASP A 8 0.83 2.24 -9.47
C ASP A 8 0.80 1.58 -8.09
N ARG A 9 1.00 2.39 -7.03
CA ARG A 9 0.90 1.92 -5.65
C ARG A 9 -0.50 1.44 -5.32
N LEU A 10 -1.53 2.12 -5.81
CA LEU A 10 -2.92 1.76 -5.56
C LEU A 10 -3.27 0.40 -6.18
N VAL A 11 -2.80 0.14 -7.40
CA VAL A 11 -2.94 -1.16 -8.08
C VAL A 11 -2.26 -2.26 -7.25
N GLN A 12 -1.04 -2.00 -6.76
CA GLN A 12 -0.29 -2.93 -5.91
C GLN A 12 -0.96 -3.21 -4.56
N ASP A 13 -1.55 -2.17 -3.93
CA ASP A 13 -2.14 -2.26 -2.60
C ASP A 13 -3.59 -2.80 -2.61
N THR A 14 -4.26 -2.77 -3.77
CA THR A 14 -5.65 -3.25 -3.94
C THR A 14 -5.91 -4.62 -3.33
N PRO A 15 -5.14 -5.70 -3.62
CA PRO A 15 -5.40 -7.00 -3.03
C PRO A 15 -5.27 -7.00 -1.49
N PHE A 16 -4.38 -6.16 -0.94
CA PHE A 16 -4.22 -6.02 0.51
C PHE A 16 -5.41 -5.28 1.13
N LEU A 17 -5.83 -4.16 0.54
CA LEU A 17 -6.99 -3.37 0.96
C LEU A 17 -8.29 -4.17 0.91
N MET A 18 -8.41 -5.02 -0.11
CA MET A 18 -9.56 -5.89 -0.32
C MET A 18 -9.62 -7.07 0.65
N GLY A 19 -8.59 -7.32 1.45
CA GLY A 19 -8.55 -8.45 2.37
C GLY A 19 -9.70 -8.42 3.41
N PRO A 20 -10.21 -9.58 3.85
CA PRO A 20 -11.29 -9.63 4.84
C PRO A 20 -10.85 -8.93 6.14
N GLY A 21 -11.73 -8.09 6.70
CA GLY A 21 -11.49 -7.38 7.96
C GLY A 21 -10.44 -6.27 7.90
N ARG A 22 -9.94 -5.90 6.72
CA ARG A 22 -8.93 -4.84 6.55
C ARG A 22 -9.53 -3.45 6.71
N LEU A 23 -10.66 -3.22 6.05
CA LEU A 23 -11.45 -1.99 6.17
C LEU A 23 -12.86 -2.35 6.66
N SER A 24 -13.35 -1.59 7.63
CA SER A 24 -14.75 -1.67 8.07
C SER A 24 -15.65 -0.80 7.19
N GLU A 25 -16.96 -1.08 7.20
CA GLU A 25 -17.93 -0.26 6.45
C GLU A 25 -17.85 1.21 6.85
N GLN A 26 -17.75 1.48 8.16
CA GLN A 26 -17.65 2.85 8.68
C GLN A 26 -16.38 3.57 8.20
N GLN A 27 -15.25 2.86 8.08
CA GLN A 27 -14.01 3.46 7.58
C GLN A 27 -14.14 3.81 6.09
N VAL A 28 -14.66 2.89 5.28
CA VAL A 28 -14.88 3.12 3.85
C VAL A 28 -15.84 4.29 3.63
N ASP A 29 -16.93 4.33 4.38
CA ASP A 29 -17.92 5.41 4.33
C ASP A 29 -17.30 6.79 4.65
N ARG A 30 -16.45 6.87 5.67
CA ARG A 30 -15.73 8.11 6.02
C ARG A 30 -14.72 8.50 4.96
N ILE A 31 -14.01 7.54 4.36
CA ILE A 31 -13.09 7.78 3.24
C ILE A 31 -13.86 8.33 2.04
N ILE A 32 -15.00 7.74 1.67
CA ILE A 32 -15.84 8.22 0.56
C ILE A 32 -16.30 9.66 0.83
N LEU A 33 -16.74 9.96 2.05
CA LEU A 33 -17.12 11.34 2.41
C LEU A 33 -15.94 12.30 2.35
N GLN A 34 -14.75 11.88 2.78
CA GLN A 34 -13.53 12.70 2.70
C GLN A 34 -13.24 13.09 1.25
N LEU A 35 -13.36 12.13 0.32
CA LEU A 35 -13.11 12.33 -1.10
C LEU A 35 -14.20 13.13 -1.83
N ASN A 36 -15.42 13.17 -1.27
CA ASN A 36 -16.55 13.91 -1.84
C ASN A 36 -16.66 15.35 -1.30
N ARG A 37 -16.40 15.58 -0.01
CA ARG A 37 -16.73 16.83 0.68
C ARG A 37 -15.60 17.85 0.69
N TYR A 38 -14.35 17.41 0.60
CA TYR A 38 -13.19 18.28 0.74
C TYR A 38 -12.56 18.60 -0.60
N TYR A 39 -11.94 19.78 -0.71
CA TYR A 39 -11.20 20.17 -1.90
C TYR A 39 -9.80 19.52 -1.91
N PRO A 40 -9.36 18.95 -3.05
CA PRO A 40 -10.10 18.79 -4.30
C PRO A 40 -11.19 17.71 -4.22
N GLN A 41 -12.36 17.97 -4.82
CA GLN A 41 -13.45 16.99 -4.86
C GLN A 41 -13.10 15.89 -5.87
N ILE A 42 -12.78 14.71 -5.35
CA ILE A 42 -12.39 13.55 -6.15
C ILE A 42 -13.61 12.78 -6.62
N LEU A 43 -14.61 12.63 -5.75
CA LEU A 43 -15.84 11.90 -6.03
C LEU A 43 -17.02 12.86 -6.20
N SER A 44 -17.76 12.69 -7.29
CA SER A 44 -19.04 13.38 -7.46
C SER A 44 -20.06 12.92 -6.42
N ASN A 45 -21.09 13.72 -6.15
CA ASN A 45 -22.16 13.32 -5.22
C ASN A 45 -22.85 12.02 -5.67
N LYS A 46 -22.99 11.82 -6.99
CA LYS A 46 -23.59 10.61 -7.56
C LYS A 46 -22.73 9.37 -7.29
N ASP A 47 -21.41 9.49 -7.44
CA ASP A 47 -20.48 8.38 -7.19
C ASP A 47 -20.38 8.06 -5.70
N ALA A 48 -20.36 9.09 -4.84
CA ALA A 48 -20.33 8.92 -3.40
C ALA A 48 -21.58 8.20 -2.88
N GLU A 49 -22.77 8.54 -3.39
CA GLU A 49 -24.01 7.83 -3.06
C GLU A 49 -23.98 6.37 -3.53
N LYS A 50 -23.47 6.12 -4.75
CA LYS A 50 -23.31 4.76 -5.29
C LYS A 50 -22.39 3.90 -4.42
N PHE A 51 -21.23 4.41 -4.03
CA PHE A 51 -20.24 3.67 -3.23
C PHE A 51 -20.63 3.49 -1.75
N ARG A 52 -21.62 4.26 -1.27
CA ARG A 52 -22.18 4.14 0.10
C ARG A 52 -23.48 3.34 0.14
N ASN A 53 -23.92 2.74 -0.97
CA ASN A 53 -25.19 2.01 -1.02
C ASN A 53 -25.19 0.78 -0.07
N PRO A 54 -25.98 0.77 1.02
CA PRO A 54 -25.97 -0.32 1.99
C PRO A 54 -26.49 -1.66 1.42
N LYS A 55 -27.18 -1.64 0.27
CA LYS A 55 -27.65 -2.86 -0.41
C LYS A 55 -26.53 -3.64 -1.09
N ALA A 56 -25.39 -3.02 -1.35
CA ALA A 56 -24.24 -3.66 -1.99
C ALA A 56 -23.19 -4.06 -0.94
N SER A 57 -22.59 -5.25 -1.11
CA SER A 57 -21.55 -5.73 -0.20
C SER A 57 -20.34 -4.79 -0.15
N LEU A 58 -19.73 -4.64 1.03
CA LEU A 58 -18.56 -3.78 1.23
C LEU A 58 -17.44 -4.05 0.23
N ARG A 59 -17.15 -5.32 -0.07
CA ARG A 59 -16.07 -5.67 -1.00
C ARG A 59 -16.38 -5.19 -2.42
N VAL A 60 -17.61 -5.34 -2.89
CA VAL A 60 -18.01 -4.85 -4.23
C VAL A 60 -17.87 -3.32 -4.29
N ARG A 61 -18.39 -2.60 -3.27
CA ARG A 61 -18.29 -1.14 -3.20
C ARG A 61 -16.85 -0.65 -3.18
N LEU A 62 -15.98 -1.32 -2.41
CA LEU A 62 -14.57 -0.99 -2.31
C LEU A 62 -13.83 -1.30 -3.63
N CYS A 63 -14.13 -2.43 -4.27
CA CYS A 63 -13.56 -2.78 -5.57
C CYS A 63 -13.91 -1.74 -6.64
N ASP A 64 -15.19 -1.32 -6.69
CA ASP A 64 -15.65 -0.30 -7.63
C ASP A 64 -15.00 1.06 -7.37
N LEU A 65 -14.87 1.46 -6.09
CA LEU A 65 -14.19 2.69 -5.69
C LEU A 65 -12.71 2.68 -6.11
N LEU A 66 -11.98 1.61 -5.78
CA LEU A 66 -10.56 1.48 -6.14
C LEU A 66 -10.38 1.44 -7.67
N GLY A 67 -11.25 0.72 -8.37
CA GLY A 67 -11.25 0.66 -9.84
C GLY A 67 -11.63 1.99 -10.50
N HIS A 68 -12.41 2.84 -9.83
CA HIS A 68 -12.66 4.21 -10.27
C HIS A 68 -11.39 5.04 -10.13
N LEU A 69 -10.79 5.08 -8.93
CA LEU A 69 -9.58 5.85 -8.63
C LEU A 69 -8.39 5.48 -9.52
N GLN A 70 -8.20 4.19 -9.83
CA GLN A 70 -7.14 3.72 -10.72
C GLN A 70 -7.28 4.21 -12.17
N ARG A 71 -8.49 4.53 -12.62
CA ARG A 71 -8.74 5.10 -13.96
C ARG A 71 -8.76 6.62 -13.95
N SER A 72 -8.74 7.22 -12.77
CA SER A 72 -8.72 8.66 -12.58
C SER A 72 -7.29 9.19 -12.56
N THR A 73 -7.08 10.41 -12.06
CA THR A 73 -5.78 11.08 -12.09
C THR A 73 -4.89 10.66 -10.91
N GLU A 74 -3.58 10.86 -11.04
CA GLU A 74 -2.60 10.64 -9.96
C GLU A 74 -2.96 11.38 -8.66
N ARG A 75 -3.57 12.56 -8.78
CA ARG A 75 -4.02 13.35 -7.63
C ARG A 75 -5.14 12.64 -6.86
N ASP A 76 -6.00 11.91 -7.56
CA ASP A 76 -7.13 11.19 -6.97
C ASP A 76 -6.62 9.99 -6.16
N CYS A 77 -5.66 9.26 -6.72
CA CYS A 77 -4.92 8.20 -6.03
C CYS A 77 -4.20 8.75 -4.78
N GLN A 78 -3.55 9.91 -4.87
CA GLN A 78 -2.88 10.56 -3.74
C GLN A 78 -3.85 10.96 -2.62
N GLU A 79 -4.97 11.60 -2.96
CA GLU A 79 -5.98 12.01 -1.98
C GLU A 79 -6.66 10.81 -1.33
N PHE A 80 -6.80 9.69 -2.03
CA PHE A 80 -7.21 8.42 -1.42
C PHE A 80 -6.26 7.99 -0.30
N TYR A 81 -4.94 8.00 -0.53
CA TYR A 81 -3.98 7.67 0.52
C TYR A 81 -4.04 8.66 1.70
N ARG A 82 -4.29 9.94 1.42
CA ARG A 82 -4.51 10.96 2.45
C ARG A 82 -5.76 10.66 3.29
N ALA A 83 -6.88 10.32 2.64
CA ALA A 83 -8.12 9.94 3.32
C ALA A 83 -7.94 8.64 4.13
N LEU A 84 -7.21 7.67 3.58
CA LEU A 84 -6.87 6.41 4.25
C LEU A 84 -5.99 6.63 5.48
N TYR A 85 -5.03 7.55 5.41
CA TYR A 85 -4.21 7.94 6.57
C TYR A 85 -5.06 8.52 7.70
N ILE A 86 -6.03 9.38 7.38
CA ILE A 86 -6.90 10.03 8.37
C ILE A 86 -7.86 9.02 9.02
N HIS A 87 -8.49 8.16 8.23
CA HIS A 87 -9.61 7.32 8.68
C HIS A 87 -9.24 5.87 8.98
N ALA A 88 -8.06 5.42 8.56
CA ALA A 88 -7.56 4.06 8.74
C ALA A 88 -6.03 4.03 8.94
N GLN A 89 -5.50 4.91 9.79
CA GLN A 89 -4.07 5.04 10.08
C GLN A 89 -3.35 3.70 10.34
N PRO A 90 -3.90 2.76 11.14
CA PRO A 90 -3.21 1.49 11.41
C PRO A 90 -3.08 0.59 10.19
N LEU A 91 -3.96 0.74 9.20
CA LEU A 91 -3.88 0.02 7.93
C LEU A 91 -2.94 0.72 6.97
N HIS A 92 -2.98 2.05 6.92
CA HIS A 92 -2.13 2.85 6.06
C HIS A 92 -0.63 2.58 6.31
N SER A 93 -0.21 2.39 7.56
CA SER A 93 1.18 2.04 7.87
C SER A 93 1.60 0.65 7.37
N ARG A 94 0.66 -0.27 7.14
CA ARG A 94 0.91 -1.66 6.74
C ARG A 94 0.82 -1.91 5.23
N LEU A 95 0.64 -0.86 4.43
CA LEU A 95 0.51 -1.00 2.99
C LEU A 95 1.79 -1.56 2.36
N PRO A 96 1.68 -2.52 1.42
CA PRO A 96 2.85 -3.09 0.77
C PRO A 96 3.64 -2.05 -0.02
N SER A 97 2.97 -1.07 -0.65
CA SER A 97 3.63 0.05 -1.36
C SER A 97 4.58 0.89 -0.50
N ARG A 98 4.40 0.90 0.83
CA ARG A 98 5.30 1.59 1.77
C ARG A 98 6.55 0.79 2.12
N HIS A 99 6.49 -0.53 1.97
CA HIS A 99 7.59 -1.44 2.24
C HIS A 99 8.39 -1.77 0.98
N THR A 100 7.89 -1.43 -0.21
CA THR A 100 8.58 -1.64 -1.50
C THR A 100 9.65 -0.61 -1.83
N LEU A 101 10.11 0.18 -0.86
CA LEU A 101 11.48 0.72 -0.90
C LEU A 101 12.54 -0.39 -0.75
N HIS A 102 12.12 -1.64 -0.54
CA HIS A 102 12.97 -2.80 -0.77
C HIS A 102 13.10 -3.03 -2.30
N PRO A 103 14.33 -3.04 -2.86
CA PRO A 103 14.51 -3.30 -4.28
C PRO A 103 13.77 -4.59 -4.64
N LYS A 104 13.01 -4.55 -5.74
CA LYS A 104 12.35 -5.70 -6.36
C LYS A 104 13.37 -6.83 -6.50
N VAL A 105 13.51 -7.68 -5.49
CA VAL A 105 14.16 -8.98 -5.63
C VAL A 105 13.15 -9.79 -6.41
N LEU A 106 13.36 -9.82 -7.72
CA LEU A 106 12.62 -10.65 -8.66
C LEU A 106 12.51 -12.07 -8.07
N PRO A 107 11.31 -12.68 -8.07
CA PRO A 107 11.15 -14.05 -7.63
C PRO A 107 11.86 -14.96 -8.64
N GLY A 108 13.11 -15.30 -8.34
CA GLY A 108 13.99 -16.04 -9.26
C GLY A 108 15.48 -15.75 -9.08
N ALA A 109 15.87 -14.68 -8.38
CA ALA A 109 17.28 -14.46 -8.05
C ALA A 109 17.70 -15.40 -6.91
N ARG A 110 18.35 -16.52 -7.26
CA ARG A 110 19.10 -17.34 -6.30
C ARG A 110 20.00 -16.41 -5.48
N ARG A 111 19.86 -16.46 -4.15
CA ARG A 111 20.77 -15.79 -3.23
C ARG A 111 22.14 -16.46 -3.35
N VAL A 112 23.00 -15.95 -4.23
CA VAL A 112 24.42 -16.26 -4.16
C VAL A 112 24.99 -15.36 -3.06
N LEU A 113 25.35 -15.98 -1.94
CA LEU A 113 26.23 -15.41 -0.93
C LEU A 113 27.60 -15.15 -1.59
N GLY A 114 27.74 -13.99 -2.22
CA GLY A 114 28.99 -13.53 -2.80
C GLY A 114 29.34 -12.20 -2.16
N PHE A 115 30.39 -12.20 -1.34
CA PHE A 115 31.03 -11.02 -0.79
C PHE A 115 31.14 -9.91 -1.84
N SER A 116 30.64 -8.71 -1.54
CA SER A 116 31.00 -7.53 -2.33
C SER A 116 32.32 -6.98 -1.77
N PRO A 117 33.44 -6.98 -2.53
CA PRO A 117 34.56 -6.14 -2.18
C PRO A 117 34.18 -4.70 -2.56
N LEU A 118 33.80 -3.89 -1.58
CA LEU A 118 33.83 -2.44 -1.73
C LEU A 118 35.29 -2.00 -1.61
N ILE A 119 36.02 -2.02 -2.74
CA ILE A 119 37.21 -1.19 -2.87
C ILE A 119 36.72 0.17 -3.38
N ILE A 120 36.54 1.11 -2.45
CA ILE A 120 36.82 2.54 -2.62
C ILE A 120 37.06 3.08 -1.20
N ASP A 121 38.31 3.45 -0.98
CA ASP A 121 38.84 4.47 -0.09
C ASP A 121 38.11 4.75 1.24
N ARG A 122 38.72 4.23 2.31
CA ARG A 122 38.88 4.90 3.60
C ARG A 122 37.59 5.39 4.29
N HIS A 123 36.76 4.48 4.81
CA HIS A 123 36.16 4.60 6.16
C HIS A 123 35.44 3.31 6.54
N VAL A 124 36.08 2.51 7.41
CA VAL A 124 35.47 1.33 8.04
C VAL A 124 34.43 1.82 9.05
N SER A 125 33.14 1.72 8.73
CA SER A 125 32.09 1.75 9.75
C SER A 125 31.43 0.38 9.80
N ARG A 126 31.87 -0.35 10.82
CA ARG A 126 31.51 -1.71 11.20
C ARG A 126 30.13 -1.71 11.82
N PHE A 127 29.11 -2.29 11.19
CA PHE A 127 27.86 -2.62 11.90
C PHE A 127 27.38 -4.06 11.64
N LEU A 128 27.83 -4.88 12.60
CA LEU A 128 27.35 -6.12 13.21
C LEU A 128 26.11 -6.85 12.65
N LEU A 129 26.34 -8.15 12.46
CA LEU A 129 25.38 -9.27 12.43
C LEU A 129 24.40 -9.24 13.61
N ALA A 130 23.11 -9.42 13.32
CA ALA A 130 22.12 -9.85 14.30
C ALA A 130 21.91 -11.36 14.19
N PHE A 131 22.16 -12.03 15.31
CA PHE A 131 22.02 -13.46 15.54
C PHE A 131 20.55 -13.91 15.50
N LEU A 132 20.31 -15.14 15.05
CA LEU A 132 19.29 -16.02 15.61
C LEU A 132 19.96 -17.39 15.82
N THR A 133 20.11 -17.74 17.09
CA THR A 133 20.67 -18.99 17.61
C THR A 133 19.58 -20.06 17.61
N ASP A 134 20.00 -21.31 17.36
CA ASP A 134 19.41 -22.62 17.71
C ASP A 134 17.96 -22.91 17.21
N ASP A 135 17.71 -24.00 16.47
CA ASP A 135 17.76 -25.36 16.97
C ASP A 135 18.09 -26.38 15.84
N LEU A 136 19.17 -27.14 16.02
CA LEU A 136 19.57 -28.26 15.17
C LEU A 136 18.84 -29.53 15.64
N GLY A 137 17.62 -29.73 15.13
CA GLY A 137 16.90 -30.99 15.24
C GLY A 137 17.33 -31.98 14.15
N GLY A 138 18.18 -32.93 14.55
CA GLY A 138 18.51 -34.24 13.98
C GLY A 138 18.11 -34.61 12.55
N LEU A 139 19.11 -35.03 11.75
CA LEU A 139 19.46 -36.45 11.58
C LEU A 139 20.84 -36.58 10.90
#